data_AF-A0AAU3RCZ0-F1
#
_entry.id   AF-A0AAU3RCZ0-F1
#
_cell.length_a   1.000
_cell.length_b   1.000
_cell.length_c   1.000
_cell.angle_alpha   90.00
_cell.angle_beta   90.00
_cell.angle_gamma   90.00
#
_symmetry.space_group_name_H-M   'P 1'
#
loop_
_entity.id
_entity.type
_entity.pdbx_description
1 polymer ?
#
loop_
_entity_poly.entity_id
_entity_poly.type
_entity_poly.pdbx_seq_one_letter_code
_entity_poly.pdbx_strand_id
1 'polypeptide(L)'
;MAGFRIGRGRDNNRSPQQPPQQQQQSYGQQQPPPYGQPPYPPVGGPPPQQQWPQPGAGGHGEPEYFDPYGQQQPHAQQPPYGHGGGGHGGGGGYNDNPGHTQVFAVGEDPYGQGATYQAGAASAVPSGPRLPWKELLRGIVTRPGQTFLQMRDYAVWGPALIVTFLYGLLAVFGLDDAREDVIKATVPKAIPIVLSAGVAFVICGLILGAVTHTLARQLGGDGAWQPTVGLSMLVMSITDAPRLLFAVFLGGDNMVVQVLGWATWVAAGALFTSLISKSHDLPWPKALGASAIQLVALLSIIKLGTI
;
A
#
# COMPACT_ATOMS: atom_id res chain seq x y z
N MET A 1 -39.36 -57.63 -5.06
CA MET A 1 -38.08 -57.08 -5.55
C MET A 1 -37.30 -56.64 -4.31
N ALA A 2 -36.58 -57.49 -3.56
CA ALA A 2 -35.26 -58.08 -3.83
C ALA A 2 -34.28 -57.06 -4.45
N GLY A 3 -33.13 -56.69 -3.87
CA GLY A 3 -32.47 -57.19 -2.68
C GLY A 3 -31.24 -56.35 -2.29
N PHE A 4 -30.72 -56.65 -1.10
CA PHE A 4 -29.51 -56.16 -0.46
C PHE A 4 -28.23 -56.37 -1.29
N ARG A 5 -27.17 -55.58 -1.02
CA ARG A 5 -25.83 -56.10 -0.70
C ARG A 5 -24.88 -55.07 -0.08
N ILE A 6 -24.29 -55.53 1.02
CA ILE A 6 -23.18 -54.98 1.82
C ILE A 6 -21.85 -55.49 1.23
N GLY A 7 -20.74 -54.74 1.42
CA GLY A 7 -19.36 -55.23 1.33
C GLY A 7 -18.38 -54.10 1.00
N ARG A 8 -17.79 -53.38 1.98
CA ARG A 8 -16.64 -53.71 2.85
C ARG A 8 -15.29 -53.76 2.11
N GLY A 9 -14.53 -52.66 2.23
CA GLY A 9 -13.08 -52.57 2.45
C GLY A 9 -12.10 -53.01 1.34
N ARG A 10 -11.21 -52.09 0.93
CA ARG A 10 -9.75 -52.36 0.82
C ARG A 10 -8.94 -51.08 0.62
N ASP A 11 -8.05 -50.79 1.56
CA ASP A 11 -6.86 -49.98 1.35
C ASP A 11 -5.92 -50.69 0.37
N ASN A 12 -5.23 -49.95 -0.51
CA ASN A 12 -3.94 -50.32 -1.07
C ASN A 12 -3.28 -49.14 -1.80
N ASN A 13 -2.24 -48.60 -1.17
CA ASN A 13 -0.97 -48.14 -1.73
C ASN A 13 -0.80 -48.26 -3.27
N ARG A 14 -0.67 -47.12 -3.97
CA ARG A 14 0.23 -46.95 -5.13
C ARG A 14 0.39 -45.48 -5.53
N SER A 15 1.66 -45.12 -5.75
CA SER A 15 2.25 -43.85 -6.21
C SER A 15 1.57 -43.16 -7.40
N PRO A 16 1.60 -41.82 -7.50
CA PRO A 16 1.12 -41.10 -8.68
C PRO A 16 2.08 -41.23 -9.87
N GLN A 17 1.56 -41.77 -10.97
CA GLN A 17 2.20 -41.83 -12.30
C GLN A 17 2.20 -40.45 -12.98
N GLN A 18 3.30 -40.18 -13.69
CA GLN A 18 3.55 -39.03 -14.55
C GLN A 18 2.64 -39.00 -15.81
N PRO A 19 2.36 -37.82 -16.38
CA PRO A 19 1.95 -37.69 -17.78
C PRO A 19 3.14 -37.65 -18.77
N PRO A 20 2.93 -38.02 -20.05
CA PRO A 20 3.98 -38.41 -21.00
C PRO A 20 4.71 -37.27 -21.74
N GLN A 21 5.94 -37.58 -22.13
CA GLN A 21 6.85 -36.84 -23.02
C GLN A 21 6.33 -36.76 -24.48
N GLN A 22 6.49 -35.58 -25.10
CA GLN A 22 6.81 -35.48 -26.52
C GLN A 22 8.12 -34.68 -26.71
N GLN A 23 9.07 -35.37 -27.35
CA GLN A 23 10.27 -34.88 -28.05
C GLN A 23 9.84 -33.94 -29.21
N GLN A 24 10.64 -33.07 -29.83
CA GLN A 24 12.07 -32.84 -30.01
C GLN A 24 12.18 -31.51 -30.79
N GLN A 25 13.16 -30.64 -30.53
CA GLN A 25 13.94 -29.95 -31.57
C GLN A 25 15.10 -29.15 -30.93
N SER A 26 16.30 -29.43 -31.43
CA SER A 26 17.60 -28.89 -31.02
C SER A 26 18.17 -28.14 -32.21
N TYR A 27 18.65 -26.89 -32.05
CA TYR A 27 19.78 -26.30 -32.78
C TYR A 27 20.07 -24.89 -32.23
N GLY A 28 21.35 -24.59 -31.93
CA GLY A 28 21.86 -23.22 -31.80
C GLY A 28 22.56 -22.89 -30.49
N GLN A 29 23.87 -23.15 -30.42
CA GLN A 29 24.78 -22.56 -29.44
C GLN A 29 24.82 -21.03 -29.56
N GLN A 30 24.79 -20.29 -28.44
CA GLN A 30 25.36 -18.95 -28.35
C GLN A 30 25.89 -18.68 -26.93
N GLN A 31 27.15 -18.25 -26.89
CA GLN A 31 27.99 -17.96 -25.72
C GLN A 31 27.56 -16.71 -24.93
N PRO A 32 27.94 -16.61 -23.64
CA PRO A 32 27.66 -15.44 -22.80
C PRO A 32 28.61 -14.25 -23.08
N PRO A 33 28.13 -12.99 -23.10
CA PRO A 33 29.01 -11.83 -23.20
C PRO A 33 29.66 -11.46 -21.84
N PRO A 34 30.93 -11.02 -21.85
CA PRO A 34 31.75 -10.79 -20.66
C PRO A 34 31.60 -9.39 -20.03
N TYR A 35 31.97 -9.33 -18.75
CA TYR A 35 32.13 -8.14 -17.91
C TYR A 35 33.03 -7.06 -18.54
N GLY A 36 32.59 -5.79 -18.51
CA GLY A 36 33.36 -4.61 -18.94
C GLY A 36 33.35 -3.51 -17.88
N GLN A 37 34.54 -3.02 -17.54
CA GLN A 37 34.86 -1.98 -16.56
C GLN A 37 34.46 -0.56 -17.00
N PRO A 38 34.31 0.40 -16.06
CA PRO A 38 34.09 1.81 -16.38
C PRO A 38 35.39 2.52 -16.81
N PRO A 39 35.38 3.37 -17.86
CA PRO A 39 36.57 4.10 -18.29
C PRO A 39 36.85 5.37 -17.45
N TYR A 40 38.14 5.58 -17.16
CA TYR A 40 38.73 6.80 -16.56
C TYR A 40 38.62 8.03 -17.50
N PRO A 41 38.56 9.25 -16.96
CA PRO A 41 38.54 10.48 -17.77
C PRO A 41 39.96 10.93 -18.21
N PRO A 42 40.13 11.46 -19.44
CA PRO A 42 41.36 12.11 -19.85
C PRO A 42 41.46 13.56 -19.31
N VAL A 43 42.67 13.89 -18.87
CA VAL A 43 43.11 15.22 -18.43
C VAL A 43 43.40 16.10 -19.63
N GLY A 44 42.88 17.33 -19.62
CA GLY A 44 43.38 18.45 -20.43
C GLY A 44 42.47 18.91 -21.58
N GLY A 45 41.65 19.93 -21.33
CA GLY A 45 40.92 20.67 -22.38
C GLY A 45 40.05 21.79 -21.78
N PRO A 46 40.05 23.01 -22.35
CA PRO A 46 39.29 24.15 -21.82
C PRO A 46 37.76 23.98 -22.00
N PRO A 47 36.94 24.64 -21.17
CA PRO A 47 35.50 24.37 -21.06
C PRO A 47 34.70 24.86 -22.29
N PRO A 48 33.70 24.10 -22.78
CA PRO A 48 32.79 24.59 -23.82
C PRO A 48 31.75 25.56 -23.26
N GLN A 49 31.70 26.77 -23.83
CA GLN A 49 30.69 27.78 -23.56
C GLN A 49 29.34 27.39 -24.16
N GLN A 50 28.27 27.64 -23.39
CA GLN A 50 26.88 27.54 -23.81
C GLN A 50 26.57 28.62 -24.87
N GLN A 51 26.19 28.19 -26.08
CA GLN A 51 25.67 29.07 -27.12
C GLN A 51 24.14 29.05 -27.11
N TRP A 52 23.55 30.20 -26.79
CA TRP A 52 22.14 30.52 -27.00
C TRP A 52 21.91 30.89 -28.47
N PRO A 53 20.81 30.46 -29.11
CA PRO A 53 20.50 30.87 -30.47
C PRO A 53 20.04 32.33 -30.53
N GLN A 54 20.75 33.09 -31.36
CA GLN A 54 20.54 34.50 -31.67
C GLN A 54 19.50 34.63 -32.81
N PRO A 55 18.39 35.38 -32.65
CA PRO A 55 17.51 35.73 -33.75
C PRO A 55 18.13 36.83 -34.62
N GLY A 56 18.15 36.58 -35.93
CA GLY A 56 18.66 37.48 -36.95
C GLY A 56 17.88 38.79 -37.05
N ALA A 57 18.64 39.84 -37.35
CA ALA A 57 18.20 41.20 -37.57
C ALA A 57 17.49 41.38 -38.91
N GLY A 58 16.44 42.21 -38.92
CA GLY A 58 15.89 42.81 -40.12
C GLY A 58 14.58 43.56 -39.86
N GLY A 59 14.62 44.89 -39.89
CA GLY A 59 13.44 45.71 -40.23
C GLY A 59 12.91 46.67 -39.17
N HIS A 60 13.55 47.85 -39.11
CA HIS A 60 13.15 49.15 -38.57
C HIS A 60 11.65 49.48 -38.44
N GLY A 61 11.28 50.11 -37.31
CA GLY A 61 10.05 50.89 -37.09
C GLY A 61 9.91 51.29 -35.62
N GLU A 62 9.88 52.59 -35.35
CA GLU A 62 10.19 53.27 -34.08
C GLU A 62 9.00 53.31 -33.08
N PRO A 63 9.19 53.69 -31.80
CA PRO A 63 8.17 53.57 -30.76
C PRO A 63 7.36 54.86 -30.54
N GLU A 64 6.04 54.81 -30.70
CA GLU A 64 5.15 55.93 -30.35
C GLU A 64 4.13 55.54 -29.27
N TYR A 65 4.41 56.09 -28.09
CA TYR A 65 3.56 56.84 -27.17
C TYR A 65 2.20 56.30 -26.68
N PHE A 66 2.11 56.29 -25.36
CA PHE A 66 0.96 56.11 -24.50
C PHE A 66 -0.02 57.29 -24.64
N ASP A 67 -1.30 57.07 -24.92
CA ASP A 67 -2.33 58.08 -24.64
C ASP A 67 -3.67 57.45 -24.15
N PRO A 68 -4.06 57.67 -22.88
CA PRO A 68 -5.39 57.39 -22.37
C PRO A 68 -6.30 58.62 -22.57
N TYR A 69 -7.58 58.38 -22.90
CA TYR A 69 -8.70 59.32 -23.11
C TYR A 69 -8.95 59.80 -24.56
N GLY A 70 -10.03 59.26 -25.18
CA GLY A 70 -10.62 59.75 -26.43
C GLY A 70 -12.10 59.37 -26.55
N GLN A 71 -12.97 60.35 -26.82
CA GLN A 71 -14.44 60.36 -26.68
C GLN A 71 -15.25 59.72 -27.85
N GLN A 72 -16.53 59.39 -27.56
CA GLN A 72 -17.82 59.58 -28.31
C GLN A 72 -17.72 59.96 -29.82
N GLN A 73 -18.52 59.51 -30.81
CA GLN A 73 -19.99 59.27 -30.93
C GLN A 73 -20.33 58.73 -32.39
N PRO A 74 -21.58 58.73 -32.96
CA PRO A 74 -22.24 57.56 -33.58
C PRO A 74 -22.68 57.69 -35.08
N HIS A 75 -23.48 56.71 -35.58
CA HIS A 75 -24.38 56.66 -36.78
C HIS A 75 -24.04 55.51 -37.76
N ALA A 76 -24.95 54.84 -38.50
CA ALA A 76 -26.41 54.70 -38.52
C ALA A 76 -26.79 53.61 -39.57
N GLN A 77 -28.00 53.04 -39.42
CA GLN A 77 -28.93 52.54 -40.47
C GLN A 77 -28.71 51.17 -41.19
N GLN A 78 -29.69 50.30 -40.91
CA GLN A 78 -30.27 49.12 -41.59
C GLN A 78 -30.92 49.42 -42.98
N PRO A 79 -31.64 48.50 -43.70
CA PRO A 79 -31.61 47.02 -43.94
C PRO A 79 -31.78 46.72 -45.49
N PRO A 80 -32.50 45.70 -46.08
CA PRO A 80 -33.11 44.42 -45.64
C PRO A 80 -33.05 43.19 -46.64
N TYR A 81 -33.61 42.05 -46.19
CA TYR A 81 -34.20 40.87 -46.90
C TYR A 81 -33.33 39.66 -47.33
N GLY A 82 -33.77 38.45 -46.91
CA GLY A 82 -33.39 37.15 -47.50
C GLY A 82 -33.95 35.93 -46.74
N HIS A 83 -34.85 35.19 -47.39
CA HIS A 83 -35.66 34.05 -46.92
C HIS A 83 -34.89 32.72 -46.78
N GLY A 84 -35.27 31.90 -45.78
CA GLY A 84 -35.59 30.47 -45.93
C GLY A 84 -34.47 29.40 -45.94
N GLY A 85 -34.74 28.25 -45.30
CA GLY A 85 -34.12 26.96 -45.63
C GLY A 85 -33.66 26.13 -44.43
N GLY A 86 -34.35 25.02 -44.14
CA GLY A 86 -33.96 24.05 -43.12
C GLY A 86 -32.80 23.13 -43.53
N GLY A 87 -32.25 22.41 -42.55
CA GLY A 87 -31.29 21.32 -42.79
C GLY A 87 -30.72 20.73 -41.50
N HIS A 88 -31.18 19.53 -41.14
CA HIS A 88 -30.44 18.62 -40.26
C HIS A 88 -29.15 18.16 -40.96
N GLY A 89 -28.06 18.05 -40.21
CA GLY A 89 -26.83 17.42 -40.70
C GLY A 89 -25.69 17.53 -39.69
N GLY A 90 -25.44 16.44 -38.96
CA GLY A 90 -24.30 16.33 -38.06
C GLY A 90 -22.96 16.32 -38.79
N GLY A 91 -21.90 16.67 -38.06
CA GLY A 91 -20.54 16.65 -38.55
C GLY A 91 -19.60 17.37 -37.61
N GLY A 92 -19.28 16.74 -36.46
CA GLY A 92 -18.17 17.16 -35.62
C GLY A 92 -16.86 16.97 -36.38
N GLY A 93 -16.35 18.05 -36.97
CA GLY A 93 -15.06 18.07 -37.64
C GLY A 93 -13.93 18.03 -36.64
N TYR A 94 -13.36 16.85 -36.41
CA TYR A 94 -12.04 16.70 -35.82
C TYR A 94 -11.01 17.14 -36.85
N ASN A 95 -10.49 18.36 -36.68
CA ASN A 95 -9.33 18.85 -37.41
C ASN A 95 -8.06 18.26 -36.77
N ASP A 96 -7.69 17.05 -37.16
CA ASP A 96 -6.37 16.48 -36.87
C ASP A 96 -5.33 17.04 -37.86
N ASN A 97 -4.75 18.19 -37.51
CA ASN A 97 -3.63 18.77 -38.24
C ASN A 97 -2.30 18.17 -37.74
N PRO A 98 -1.44 17.60 -38.60
CA PRO A 98 -0.14 17.07 -38.20
C PRO A 98 0.81 18.23 -37.87
N GLY A 99 1.09 18.43 -36.58
CA GLY A 99 1.95 19.51 -36.08
C GLY A 99 1.54 20.08 -34.71
N HIS A 100 0.41 19.68 -34.15
CA HIS A 100 -0.04 20.12 -32.82
C HIS A 100 0.05 18.99 -31.80
N THR A 101 0.84 19.18 -30.74
CA THR A 101 0.75 18.38 -29.52
C THR A 101 -0.55 18.74 -28.80
N GLN A 102 -1.46 17.77 -28.66
CA GLN A 102 -2.60 17.89 -27.76
C GLN A 102 -2.10 17.84 -26.32
N VAL A 103 -1.74 19.00 -25.78
CA VAL A 103 -1.45 19.15 -24.36
C VAL A 103 -2.62 19.95 -23.78
N PHE A 104 -3.42 19.27 -22.96
CA PHE A 104 -4.55 19.77 -22.17
C PHE A 104 -5.85 20.07 -22.92
N ALA A 105 -6.73 19.07 -23.00
CA ALA A 105 -8.17 19.32 -23.12
C ALA A 105 -8.72 19.64 -21.72
N VAL A 106 -8.91 20.92 -21.40
CA VAL A 106 -9.67 21.36 -20.23
C VAL A 106 -11.14 21.41 -20.65
N GLY A 107 -11.89 20.37 -20.30
CA GLY A 107 -13.31 20.31 -20.66
C GLY A 107 -14.02 18.97 -20.46
N GLU A 108 -13.59 18.14 -19.51
CA GLU A 108 -14.38 16.95 -19.11
C GLU A 108 -15.14 17.24 -17.81
N ASP A 109 -16.44 17.12 -17.92
CA ASP A 109 -17.50 17.49 -16.98
C ASP A 109 -17.36 16.75 -15.61
N PRO A 110 -17.30 17.43 -14.46
CA PRO A 110 -17.06 16.79 -13.16
C PRO A 110 -18.27 16.04 -12.58
N TYR A 111 -19.39 15.94 -13.31
CA TYR A 111 -20.58 15.17 -12.90
C TYR A 111 -21.07 14.26 -14.03
N GLY A 112 -20.16 13.42 -14.55
CA GLY A 112 -20.46 12.32 -15.47
C GLY A 112 -20.93 11.05 -14.73
N GLN A 113 -22.20 10.75 -14.92
CA GLN A 113 -22.94 9.58 -14.46
C GLN A 113 -22.30 8.25 -14.90
N GLY A 114 -22.01 7.36 -13.95
CA GLY A 114 -21.76 5.93 -14.20
C GLY A 114 -20.32 5.57 -14.53
N ALA A 115 -19.46 5.46 -13.50
CA ALA A 115 -18.21 4.73 -13.61
C ALA A 115 -18.52 3.23 -13.81
N THR A 116 -18.66 2.84 -15.07
CA THR A 116 -18.59 1.44 -15.49
C THR A 116 -17.22 0.89 -15.09
N TYR A 117 -17.20 -0.30 -14.51
CA TYR A 117 -15.97 -1.05 -14.23
C TYR A 117 -15.14 -1.14 -15.51
N GLN A 118 -14.11 -0.31 -15.65
CA GLN A 118 -13.10 -0.49 -16.69
C GLN A 118 -12.21 -1.65 -16.25
N ALA A 119 -12.55 -2.85 -16.73
CA ALA A 119 -11.64 -3.98 -16.76
C ALA A 119 -10.42 -3.59 -17.61
N GLY A 120 -9.34 -3.16 -16.95
CA GLY A 120 -8.12 -2.68 -17.60
C GLY A 120 -7.61 -1.31 -17.12
N ALA A 121 -8.29 -0.62 -16.21
CA ALA A 121 -7.69 0.53 -15.53
C ALA A 121 -6.43 0.05 -14.78
N ALA A 122 -5.25 0.52 -15.22
CA ALA A 122 -3.98 0.18 -14.61
C ALA A 122 -4.03 0.50 -13.11
N SER A 123 -3.60 -0.44 -12.26
CA SER A 123 -3.49 -0.20 -10.82
C SER A 123 -2.73 1.11 -10.59
N ALA A 124 -3.23 1.94 -9.68
CA ALA A 124 -2.60 3.21 -9.34
C ALA A 124 -1.10 3.01 -9.12
N VAL A 125 -0.29 3.91 -9.67
CA VAL A 125 1.18 3.83 -9.53
C VAL A 125 1.50 3.81 -8.04
N PRO A 126 2.34 2.87 -7.56
CA PRO A 126 2.71 2.82 -6.15
C PRO A 126 3.20 4.17 -5.65
N SER A 127 2.81 4.55 -4.43
CA SER A 127 3.10 5.88 -3.85
C SER A 127 4.60 6.19 -3.69
N GLY A 128 5.47 5.19 -3.87
CA GLY A 128 6.92 5.32 -3.87
C GLY A 128 7.60 3.96 -4.02
N PRO A 129 8.94 3.90 -4.06
CA PRO A 129 9.67 2.63 -4.08
C PRO A 129 9.45 1.84 -2.78
N ARG A 130 9.55 0.51 -2.84
CA ARG A 130 9.44 -0.35 -1.65
C ARG A 130 10.54 -0.02 -0.64
N LEU A 131 10.15 0.22 0.61
CA LEU A 131 11.11 0.43 1.70
C LEU A 131 11.82 -0.88 2.07
N PRO A 132 13.15 -0.86 2.27
CA PRO A 132 13.87 -1.93 2.96
C PRO A 132 13.32 -2.15 4.36
N TRP A 133 13.37 -3.38 4.87
CA TRP A 133 12.74 -3.74 6.14
C TRP A 133 13.20 -2.89 7.35
N LYS A 134 14.48 -2.49 7.42
CA LYS A 134 14.99 -1.62 8.50
C LYS A 134 14.32 -0.25 8.49
N GLU A 135 14.14 0.31 7.30
CA GLU A 135 13.49 1.61 7.11
C GLU A 135 11.99 1.52 7.34
N LEU A 136 11.36 0.41 6.96
CA LEU A 136 9.96 0.12 7.30
C LEU A 136 9.76 0.13 8.82
N LEU A 137 10.54 -0.65 9.59
CA LEU A 137 10.39 -0.72 11.04
C LEU A 137 10.64 0.62 11.72
N ARG A 138 11.70 1.34 11.31
CA ARG A 138 11.99 2.68 11.80
C ARG A 138 10.90 3.69 11.41
N GLY A 139 10.38 3.57 10.20
CA GLY A 139 9.37 4.45 9.62
C GLY A 139 8.03 4.34 10.34
N ILE A 140 7.62 3.13 10.73
CA ILE A 140 6.39 2.91 11.53
C ILE A 140 6.42 3.75 12.82
N VAL A 141 7.58 3.86 13.47
CA VAL A 141 7.71 4.61 14.73
C VAL A 141 7.90 6.10 14.49
N THR A 142 8.76 6.48 13.55
CA THR A 142 9.21 7.87 13.39
C THR A 142 8.36 8.69 12.41
N ARG A 143 7.76 8.05 11.40
CA ARG A 143 7.00 8.68 10.31
C ARG A 143 5.86 7.76 9.84
N PRO A 144 4.91 7.37 10.72
CA PRO A 144 3.94 6.32 10.43
C PRO A 144 3.11 6.59 9.18
N GLY A 145 2.53 7.79 9.06
CA GLY A 145 1.65 8.12 7.94
C GLY A 145 2.32 7.97 6.57
N GLN A 146 3.54 8.48 6.41
CA GLN A 146 4.30 8.36 5.16
C GLN A 146 4.70 6.90 4.89
N THR A 147 5.11 6.18 5.93
CA THR A 147 5.49 4.76 5.81
C THR A 147 4.32 3.90 5.36
N PHE A 148 3.13 4.09 5.95
CA PHE A 148 1.93 3.33 5.57
C PHE A 148 1.43 3.69 4.17
N LEU A 149 1.50 4.97 3.76
CA LEU A 149 1.18 5.39 2.39
C LEU A 149 2.11 4.75 1.36
N GLN A 150 3.42 4.75 1.62
CA GLN A 150 4.41 4.19 0.70
C GLN A 150 4.33 2.66 0.62
N MET A 151 3.99 2.01 1.73
CA MET A 151 3.98 0.54 1.82
C MET A 151 2.61 -0.08 1.58
N ARG A 152 1.57 0.72 1.31
CA ARG A 152 0.19 0.24 1.10
C ARG A 152 0.05 -0.74 -0.08
N ASP A 153 0.97 -0.67 -1.03
CA ASP A 153 0.98 -1.48 -2.27
C ASP A 153 1.99 -2.65 -2.23
N TYR A 154 2.76 -2.78 -1.14
CA TYR A 154 3.81 -3.79 -1.03
C TYR A 154 3.52 -4.80 0.06
N ALA A 155 3.55 -6.10 -0.28
CA ALA A 155 3.47 -7.14 0.72
C ALA A 155 4.68 -7.11 1.67
N VAL A 156 4.41 -7.19 2.98
CA VAL A 156 5.43 -7.12 4.05
C VAL A 156 5.53 -8.42 4.84
N TRP A 157 5.25 -9.57 4.21
CA TRP A 157 5.23 -10.89 4.87
C TRP A 157 6.50 -11.22 5.65
N GLY A 158 7.67 -11.09 5.03
CA GLY A 158 8.95 -11.39 5.67
C GLY A 158 9.13 -10.67 7.02
N PRO A 159 9.16 -9.33 7.06
CA PRO A 159 9.29 -8.61 8.33
C PRO A 159 8.10 -8.85 9.26
N ALA A 160 6.86 -8.91 8.76
CA ALA A 160 5.68 -9.12 9.59
C ALA A 160 5.73 -10.45 10.35
N LEU A 161 6.01 -11.55 9.64
CA LEU A 161 6.07 -12.89 10.23
C LEU A 161 7.24 -13.00 11.21
N ILE A 162 8.43 -12.51 10.84
CA ILE A 162 9.63 -12.60 11.70
C ILE A 162 9.45 -11.77 12.97
N VAL A 163 9.05 -10.50 12.85
CA VAL A 163 8.92 -9.60 14.00
C VAL A 163 7.81 -10.07 14.93
N THR A 164 6.67 -10.52 14.39
CA THR A 164 5.56 -11.03 15.21
C THR A 164 5.93 -12.35 15.90
N PHE A 165 6.68 -13.22 15.22
CA PHE A 165 7.18 -14.44 15.84
C PHE A 165 8.11 -14.14 17.01
N LEU A 166 9.10 -13.26 16.81
CA LEU A 166 10.03 -12.83 17.87
C LEU A 166 9.30 -12.14 19.03
N TYR A 167 8.31 -11.31 18.71
CA TYR A 167 7.41 -10.72 19.70
C TYR A 167 6.68 -11.81 20.50
N GLY A 168 6.19 -12.87 19.84
CA GLY A 168 5.55 -13.99 20.52
C GLY A 168 6.48 -14.78 21.43
N LEU A 169 7.75 -14.97 21.03
CA LEU A 169 8.76 -15.59 21.92
C LEU A 169 9.00 -14.73 23.16
N LEU A 170 9.06 -13.41 22.99
CA LEU A 170 9.25 -12.45 24.09
C LEU A 170 8.01 -12.40 25.01
N ALA A 171 6.81 -12.44 24.44
CA ALA A 171 5.55 -12.31 25.17
C ALA A 171 5.35 -13.40 26.23
N VAL A 172 5.87 -14.61 25.99
CA VAL A 172 5.84 -15.72 26.98
C VAL A 172 6.49 -15.31 28.30
N PHE A 173 7.55 -14.51 28.25
CA PHE A 173 8.25 -14.05 29.45
C PHE A 173 7.61 -12.79 30.06
N GLY A 174 6.83 -12.04 29.29
CA GLY A 174 6.10 -10.87 29.79
C GLY A 174 4.77 -11.23 30.49
N LEU A 175 4.24 -12.43 30.27
CA LEU A 175 3.06 -12.98 30.92
C LEU A 175 3.49 -13.79 32.16
N ASP A 176 2.95 -13.47 33.33
CA ASP A 176 3.47 -14.00 34.59
C ASP A 176 3.31 -15.53 34.70
N ASP A 177 2.12 -16.07 34.43
CA ASP A 177 1.87 -17.53 34.47
C ASP A 177 2.68 -18.29 33.41
N ALA A 178 2.69 -17.79 32.17
CA ALA A 178 3.41 -18.44 31.07
C ALA A 178 4.92 -18.44 31.31
N ARG A 179 5.45 -17.35 31.89
CA ARG A 179 6.85 -17.26 32.30
C ARG A 179 7.16 -18.28 33.39
N GLU A 180 6.30 -18.40 34.39
CA GLU A 180 6.47 -19.35 35.50
C GLU A 180 6.49 -20.79 34.99
N ASP A 181 5.58 -21.15 34.08
CA ASP A 181 5.53 -22.47 33.44
C ASP A 181 6.80 -22.79 32.66
N VAL A 182 7.32 -21.82 31.89
CA VAL A 182 8.55 -22.00 31.11
C VAL A 182 9.79 -22.11 31.99
N ILE A 183 9.89 -21.31 33.05
CA ILE A 183 11.03 -21.36 33.98
C ILE A 183 11.05 -22.68 34.76
N LYS A 184 9.89 -23.24 35.12
CA LYS A 184 9.78 -24.53 35.80
C LYS A 184 9.90 -25.73 34.86
N ALA A 185 9.76 -25.54 33.56
CA ALA A 185 9.92 -26.60 32.57
C ALA A 185 11.39 -26.99 32.37
N THR A 186 11.63 -28.27 32.06
CA THR A 186 12.95 -28.70 31.59
C THR A 186 13.25 -28.13 30.20
N VAL A 187 14.52 -27.93 29.86
CA VAL A 187 14.94 -27.33 28.57
C VAL A 187 14.25 -27.96 27.34
N PRO A 188 14.12 -29.31 27.21
CA PRO A 188 13.43 -29.92 26.06
C PRO A 188 11.93 -29.65 26.00
N LYS A 189 11.29 -29.29 27.12
CA LYS A 189 9.88 -28.88 27.19
C LYS A 189 9.71 -27.38 27.01
N ALA A 190 10.63 -26.57 27.54
CA ALA A 190 10.59 -25.12 27.42
C ALA A 190 10.68 -24.65 25.96
N ILE A 191 11.57 -25.27 25.16
CA ILE A 191 11.75 -24.91 23.74
C ILE A 191 10.44 -25.00 22.94
N PRO A 192 9.72 -26.14 22.88
CA PRO A 192 8.48 -26.24 22.12
C PRO A 192 7.36 -25.34 22.69
N ILE A 193 7.31 -25.09 24.00
CA ILE A 193 6.35 -24.14 24.59
C ILE A 193 6.58 -22.74 24.01
N VAL A 194 7.82 -22.25 24.07
CA VAL A 194 8.16 -20.90 23.58
C VAL A 194 7.96 -20.78 22.07
N LEU A 195 8.36 -21.79 21.29
CA LEU A 195 8.16 -21.80 19.84
C LEU A 195 6.66 -21.83 19.46
N SER A 196 5.86 -22.65 20.15
CA SER A 196 4.42 -22.74 19.88
C SER A 196 3.69 -21.44 20.22
N ALA A 197 4.10 -20.74 21.28
CA ALA A 197 3.61 -19.41 21.58
C ALA A 197 3.98 -18.41 20.47
N GLY A 198 5.22 -18.42 19.97
CA GLY A 198 5.63 -17.62 18.81
C GLY A 198 4.71 -17.83 17.59
N VAL A 199 4.39 -19.08 17.27
CA VAL A 199 3.46 -19.42 16.18
C VAL A 199 2.04 -18.95 16.49
N ALA A 200 1.56 -19.14 17.72
CA ALA A 200 0.23 -18.69 18.13
C ALA A 200 0.07 -17.18 17.96
N PHE A 201 1.07 -16.38 18.34
CA PHE A 201 1.05 -14.93 18.14
C PHE A 201 1.07 -14.53 16.67
N VAL A 202 1.78 -15.26 15.80
CA VAL A 202 1.71 -15.06 14.35
C VAL A 202 0.29 -15.29 13.82
N ILE A 203 -0.35 -16.39 14.23
CA ILE A 203 -1.73 -16.71 13.84
C ILE A 203 -2.71 -15.64 14.34
N CYS A 204 -2.60 -15.24 15.62
CA CYS A 204 -3.40 -14.16 16.18
C CYS A 204 -3.20 -12.86 15.41
N GLY A 205 -1.96 -12.49 15.09
CA GLY A 205 -1.64 -11.31 14.30
C GLY A 205 -2.25 -11.35 12.90
N LEU A 206 -2.22 -12.50 12.22
CA LEU A 206 -2.87 -12.69 10.92
C LEU A 206 -4.39 -12.49 11.01
N ILE A 207 -5.03 -13.09 12.01
CA ILE A 207 -6.48 -12.98 12.23
C ILE A 207 -6.84 -11.52 12.52
N LEU A 208 -6.14 -10.87 13.46
CA LEU A 208 -6.40 -9.47 13.81
C LEU A 208 -6.14 -8.53 12.62
N GLY A 209 -5.13 -8.81 11.81
CA GLY A 209 -4.90 -8.07 10.57
C GLY A 209 -6.00 -8.25 9.54
N ALA A 210 -6.53 -9.46 9.39
CA ALA A 210 -7.66 -9.73 8.51
C ALA A 210 -8.93 -9.02 8.99
N VAL A 211 -9.16 -8.96 10.31
CA VAL A 211 -10.25 -8.17 10.91
C VAL A 211 -10.04 -6.68 10.65
N THR A 212 -8.82 -6.17 10.83
CA THR A 212 -8.47 -4.76 10.55
C THR A 212 -8.84 -4.40 9.11
N HIS A 213 -8.42 -5.24 8.15
CA HIS A 213 -8.75 -5.06 6.73
C HIS A 213 -10.25 -5.11 6.47
N THR A 214 -10.95 -6.08 7.06
CA THR A 214 -12.40 -6.28 6.86
C THR A 214 -13.19 -5.08 7.39
N LEU A 215 -12.87 -4.58 8.58
CA LEU A 215 -13.51 -3.39 9.15
C LEU A 215 -13.26 -2.15 8.28
N ALA A 216 -12.02 -1.98 7.81
CA ALA A 216 -11.69 -0.88 6.91
C ALA A 216 -12.46 -0.97 5.57
N ARG A 217 -12.59 -2.18 5.00
CA ARG A 217 -13.43 -2.41 3.80
C ARG A 217 -14.91 -2.11 4.04
N GLN A 218 -15.46 -2.53 5.18
CA GLN A 218 -16.86 -2.27 5.53
C GLN A 218 -17.18 -0.77 5.66
N LEU A 219 -16.20 0.05 6.04
CA LEU A 219 -16.36 1.50 6.15
C LEU A 219 -16.10 2.27 4.83
N GLY A 220 -15.90 1.54 3.74
CA GLY A 220 -15.73 2.06 2.38
C GLY A 220 -14.27 2.23 1.95
N GLY A 221 -13.32 1.60 2.65
CA GLY A 221 -11.91 1.65 2.31
C GLY A 221 -11.56 0.77 1.11
N ASP A 222 -10.49 1.10 0.38
CA ASP A 222 -10.07 0.42 -0.85
C ASP A 222 -8.77 -0.41 -0.72
N GLY A 223 -8.13 -0.35 0.44
CA GLY A 223 -6.82 -0.95 0.70
C GLY A 223 -6.67 -2.43 0.36
N ALA A 224 -5.44 -2.78 -0.04
CA ALA A 224 -5.03 -4.14 -0.37
C ALA A 224 -4.93 -5.02 0.90
N TRP A 225 -5.31 -6.29 0.77
CA TRP A 225 -5.36 -7.22 1.90
C TRP A 225 -3.96 -7.53 2.45
N GLN A 226 -3.03 -7.98 1.60
CA GLN A 226 -1.70 -8.44 2.07
C GLN A 226 -0.90 -7.35 2.83
N PRO A 227 -0.81 -6.11 2.32
CA PRO A 227 -0.06 -5.05 3.00
C PRO A 227 -0.74 -4.65 4.32
N THR A 228 -2.07 -4.56 4.35
CA THR A 228 -2.82 -4.21 5.57
C THR A 228 -2.61 -5.24 6.68
N VAL A 229 -2.74 -6.53 6.36
CA VAL A 229 -2.49 -7.61 7.33
C VAL A 229 -1.04 -7.56 7.81
N GLY A 230 -0.06 -7.50 6.91
CA GLY A 230 1.33 -7.48 7.31
C GLY A 230 1.72 -6.25 8.14
N LEU A 231 1.24 -5.05 7.78
CA LEU A 231 1.50 -3.82 8.52
C LEU A 231 0.80 -3.82 9.89
N SER A 232 -0.41 -4.37 9.99
CA SER A 232 -1.12 -4.50 11.26
C SER A 232 -0.37 -5.40 12.27
N MET A 233 0.21 -6.50 11.80
CA MET A 233 1.06 -7.40 12.59
C MET A 233 2.31 -6.67 13.12
N LEU A 234 2.93 -5.84 12.27
CA LEU A 234 4.07 -5.01 12.66
C LEU A 234 3.68 -3.93 13.68
N VAL A 235 2.56 -3.23 13.45
CA VAL A 235 2.06 -2.21 14.38
C VAL A 235 1.80 -2.83 15.76
N MET A 236 1.09 -3.96 15.82
CA MET A 236 0.84 -4.68 17.06
C MET A 236 2.16 -5.02 17.77
N SER A 237 3.06 -5.69 17.07
CA SER A 237 4.29 -6.24 17.68
C SER A 237 5.27 -5.16 18.13
N ILE A 238 5.48 -4.13 17.30
CA ILE A 238 6.44 -3.05 17.58
C ILE A 238 5.93 -2.16 18.70
N THR A 239 4.63 -1.87 18.71
CA THR A 239 4.07 -0.94 19.70
C THR A 239 4.05 -1.56 21.09
N ASP A 240 3.84 -2.87 21.19
CA ASP A 240 3.74 -3.55 22.48
C ASP A 240 5.08 -4.04 23.04
N ALA A 241 6.10 -4.20 22.18
CA ALA A 241 7.43 -4.64 22.59
C ALA A 241 8.05 -3.83 23.75
N PRO A 242 7.96 -2.48 23.81
CA PRO A 242 8.45 -1.72 24.95
C PRO A 242 7.87 -2.20 26.28
N ARG A 243 6.54 -2.38 26.36
CA ARG A 243 5.88 -2.88 27.58
C ARG A 243 6.42 -4.25 27.97
N LEU A 244 6.50 -5.18 27.01
CA LEU A 244 6.97 -6.54 27.27
C LEU A 244 8.43 -6.57 27.74
N LEU A 245 9.31 -5.77 27.16
CA LEU A 245 10.71 -5.70 27.58
C LEU A 245 10.85 -5.32 29.06
N PHE A 246 10.02 -4.42 29.57
CA PHE A 246 9.99 -4.10 31.00
C PHE A 246 9.29 -5.20 31.82
N ALA A 247 8.22 -5.80 31.30
CA ALA A 247 7.46 -6.85 31.97
C ALA A 247 8.31 -8.11 32.25
N VAL A 248 9.24 -8.46 31.37
CA VAL A 248 10.16 -9.62 31.58
C VAL A 248 10.96 -9.48 32.88
N PHE A 249 11.33 -8.26 33.28
CA PHE A 249 12.16 -8.02 34.46
C PHE A 249 11.35 -7.59 35.68
N LEU A 250 10.30 -6.78 35.49
CA LEU A 250 9.54 -6.16 36.57
C LEU A 250 8.25 -6.93 36.92
N GLY A 251 7.83 -7.87 36.07
CA GLY A 251 6.52 -8.53 36.14
C GLY A 251 5.41 -7.71 35.46
N GLY A 252 4.33 -8.38 35.04
CA GLY A 252 3.20 -7.74 34.37
C GLY A 252 2.43 -6.77 35.27
N ASP A 253 2.35 -7.09 36.56
CA ASP A 253 1.60 -6.30 37.55
C ASP A 253 2.34 -5.06 38.07
N ASN A 254 3.58 -4.82 37.65
CA ASN A 254 4.33 -3.64 38.10
C ASN A 254 3.69 -2.34 37.58
N MET A 255 3.56 -1.32 38.45
CA MET A 255 2.94 -0.04 38.08
C MET A 255 3.61 0.64 36.86
N VAL A 256 4.93 0.53 36.71
CA VAL A 256 5.64 1.05 35.52
C VAL A 256 5.20 0.32 34.25
N VAL A 257 5.06 -1.01 34.32
CA VAL A 257 4.61 -1.84 33.21
C VAL A 257 3.16 -1.57 32.86
N GLN A 258 2.31 -1.32 33.86
CA GLN A 258 0.92 -0.92 33.64
C GLN A 258 0.80 0.44 32.95
N VAL A 259 1.57 1.45 33.39
CA VAL A 259 1.63 2.77 32.74
C VAL A 259 2.13 2.65 31.30
N LEU A 260 3.18 1.86 31.08
CA LEU A 260 3.64 1.55 29.72
C LEU A 260 2.56 0.84 28.91
N GLY A 261 1.80 -0.07 29.51
CA GLY A 261 0.70 -0.76 28.83
C GLY A 261 -0.39 0.18 28.37
N TRP A 262 -0.78 1.16 29.18
CA TRP A 262 -1.70 2.22 28.73
C TRP A 262 -1.10 3.08 27.63
N ALA A 263 0.18 3.48 27.77
CA ALA A 263 0.86 4.29 26.78
C ALA A 263 0.99 3.56 25.41
N THR A 264 1.40 2.30 25.41
CA THR A 264 1.51 1.49 24.19
C THR A 264 0.14 1.17 23.60
N TRP A 265 -0.89 1.00 24.41
CA TRP A 265 -2.26 0.80 23.92
C TRP A 265 -2.79 2.05 23.19
N VAL A 266 -2.60 3.25 23.75
CA VAL A 266 -2.96 4.51 23.07
C VAL A 266 -2.13 4.70 21.80
N ALA A 267 -0.84 4.43 21.85
CA ALA A 267 0.03 4.48 20.67
C ALA A 267 -0.42 3.50 19.58
N ALA A 268 -0.89 2.31 19.95
CA ALA A 268 -1.40 1.33 19.01
C ALA A 268 -2.67 1.86 18.33
N GLY A 269 -3.59 2.49 19.06
CA GLY A 269 -4.76 3.15 18.48
C GLY A 269 -4.41 4.25 17.49
N ALA A 270 -3.41 5.08 17.81
CA ALA A 270 -2.93 6.11 16.89
C ALA A 270 -2.32 5.50 15.61
N LEU A 271 -1.51 4.45 15.75
CA LEU A 271 -0.87 3.77 14.62
C LEU A 271 -1.85 2.99 13.76
N PHE A 272 -2.82 2.28 14.36
CA PHE A 272 -3.88 1.59 13.62
C PHE A 272 -4.79 2.57 12.90
N THR A 273 -5.16 3.68 13.54
CA THR A 273 -5.93 4.75 12.88
C THR A 273 -5.15 5.32 11.69
N SER A 274 -3.85 5.59 11.86
CA SER A 274 -3.00 6.06 10.76
C SER A 274 -2.87 5.00 9.66
N LEU A 275 -2.69 3.72 10.01
CA LEU A 275 -2.60 2.62 9.06
C LEU A 275 -3.87 2.55 8.21
N ILE A 276 -5.03 2.51 8.85
CA ILE A 276 -6.33 2.40 8.17
C ILE A 276 -6.59 3.64 7.30
N SER A 277 -6.32 4.85 7.81
CA SER A 277 -6.53 6.07 7.03
C SER A 277 -5.64 6.13 5.78
N LYS A 278 -4.40 5.65 5.86
CA LYS A 278 -3.42 5.74 4.76
C LYS A 278 -3.44 4.54 3.81
N SER A 279 -3.69 3.34 4.31
CA SER A 279 -3.70 2.14 3.47
C SER A 279 -5.04 1.91 2.78
N HIS A 280 -6.14 2.51 3.28
CA HIS A 280 -7.48 2.38 2.71
C HIS A 280 -8.09 3.71 2.24
N ASP A 281 -7.29 4.78 2.17
CA ASP A 281 -7.70 6.13 1.79
C ASP A 281 -9.00 6.60 2.48
N LEU A 282 -9.15 6.19 3.74
CA LEU A 282 -10.31 6.51 4.55
C LEU A 282 -10.15 7.87 5.23
N PRO A 283 -11.24 8.69 5.27
CA PRO A 283 -11.28 9.87 6.12
C PRO A 283 -10.93 9.50 7.56
N TRP A 284 -10.10 10.32 8.19
CA TRP A 284 -9.57 10.06 9.53
C TRP A 284 -10.64 9.66 10.57
N PRO A 285 -11.85 10.27 10.62
CA PRO A 285 -12.88 9.84 11.57
C PRO A 285 -13.36 8.39 11.38
N LYS A 286 -13.48 7.93 10.14
CA LYS A 286 -13.86 6.53 9.85
C LYS A 286 -12.75 5.57 10.23
N ALA A 287 -11.50 5.92 9.93
CA ALA A 287 -10.34 5.14 10.32
C ALA A 287 -10.21 5.03 11.84
N LEU A 288 -10.48 6.12 12.57
CA LEU A 288 -10.52 6.14 14.03
C LEU A 288 -11.63 5.22 14.54
N GLY A 289 -12.83 5.29 13.97
CA GLY A 289 -13.94 4.40 14.32
C GLY A 289 -13.59 2.93 14.14
N ALA A 290 -12.98 2.56 13.01
CA ALA A 290 -12.51 1.19 12.75
C ALA A 290 -11.51 0.72 13.83
N SER A 291 -10.50 1.55 14.10
CA SER A 291 -9.47 1.25 15.11
C SER A 291 -10.06 1.16 16.51
N ALA A 292 -10.99 2.04 16.87
CA ALA A 292 -11.63 2.06 18.17
C ALA A 292 -12.47 0.80 18.40
N ILE A 293 -13.27 0.38 17.39
CA ILE A 293 -14.05 -0.86 17.45
C ILE A 293 -13.13 -2.05 17.69
N GLN A 294 -12.04 -2.15 16.93
CA GLN A 294 -11.08 -3.26 17.07
C GLN A 294 -10.42 -3.28 18.44
N LEU A 295 -9.99 -2.13 18.97
CA LEU A 295 -9.34 -2.07 20.28
C LEU A 295 -10.31 -2.33 21.44
N VAL A 296 -11.55 -1.84 21.35
CA VAL A 296 -12.59 -2.14 22.33
C VAL A 296 -12.96 -3.62 22.28
N ALA A 297 -13.06 -4.22 21.09
CA ALA A 297 -13.30 -5.65 20.94
C ALA A 297 -12.17 -6.47 21.58
N LEU A 298 -10.91 -6.12 21.31
CA LEU A 298 -9.74 -6.75 21.95
C LEU A 298 -9.79 -6.61 23.47
N LEU A 299 -10.04 -5.40 23.98
CA LEU A 299 -10.14 -5.15 25.42
C LEU A 299 -11.28 -5.97 26.04
N SER A 300 -12.41 -6.08 25.36
CA SER A 300 -13.57 -6.85 25.81
C SER A 300 -13.28 -8.34 25.84
N ILE A 301 -12.62 -8.89 24.81
CA ILE A 301 -12.21 -10.30 24.78
C ILE A 301 -11.23 -10.60 25.91
N ILE A 302 -10.23 -9.74 26.13
CA ILE A 302 -9.24 -9.94 27.19
C ILE A 302 -9.88 -9.83 28.57
N LYS A 303 -10.75 -8.85 28.81
CA LYS A 303 -11.36 -8.63 30.14
C LYS A 303 -12.51 -9.59 30.46
N LEU A 304 -13.27 -10.03 29.45
CA LEU A 304 -14.42 -10.92 29.63
C LEU A 304 -14.07 -12.39 29.44
N GLY A 305 -13.01 -12.72 28.68
CA GLY A 305 -12.53 -14.10 28.51
C GLY A 305 -11.72 -14.64 29.70
N THR A 306 -11.40 -13.79 30.67
CA THR A 306 -10.70 -14.13 31.93
C THR A 306 -11.65 -14.35 33.12
N ILE A 307 -12.95 -14.53 32.86
CA ILE A 307 -13.96 -14.94 33.86
C ILE A 307 -14.30 -16.41 33.60
#